data_AF-A0A2E1XF18-F1
#
_entry.id   AF-A0A2E1XF18-F1
#
_cell.length_a   1.000
_cell.length_b   1.000
_cell.length_c   1.000
_cell.angle_alpha   90.00
_cell.angle_beta   90.00
_cell.angle_gamma   90.00
#
_symmetry.space_group_name_H-M   'P 1'
#
loop_
_entity.id
_entity.type
_entity.pdbx_description
1 polymer ?
#
loop_
_entity_poly.entity_id
_entity_poly.type
_entity_poly.pdbx_seq_one_letter_code
_entity_poly.pdbx_strand_id
1 'polypeptide(L)'
;MEVAILVPLIVFASIVLIIGTPFYFHHRNRRVIYDAIKTSVEKTGEADPKLIAAITHDAIGPNADLRRGILLASFGAALFIIGLLSDADIFGAPVWTLGLVLLLPGGAYIAFHFFIPREPTV
;
A
#
# COMPACT_ATOMS: atom_id res chain seq x y z
N MET A 1 17.95 28.59 -9.87
CA MET A 1 16.48 28.62 -9.67
C MET A 1 16.22 29.11 -8.27
N GLU A 2 15.30 30.04 -8.08
CA GLU A 2 14.95 30.52 -6.75
C GLU A 2 14.41 29.37 -5.88
N VAL A 3 14.81 29.33 -4.62
CA VAL A 3 14.39 28.31 -3.63
C VAL A 3 12.87 28.22 -3.54
N ALA A 4 12.18 29.35 -3.76
CA ALA A 4 10.72 29.46 -3.76
C ALA A 4 10.01 28.57 -4.80
N ILE A 5 10.65 28.26 -5.94
CA ILE A 5 10.08 27.38 -6.98
C ILE A 5 10.47 25.92 -6.75
N LEU A 6 11.67 25.69 -6.20
CA LEU A 6 12.20 24.34 -5.99
C LEU A 6 11.39 23.56 -4.95
N VAL A 7 10.95 24.22 -3.87
CA VAL A 7 10.22 23.57 -2.77
C VAL A 7 8.86 23.00 -3.23
N PRO A 8 7.95 23.77 -3.87
CA PRO A 8 6.71 23.21 -4.39
C PRO A 8 6.94 22.10 -5.41
N LEU A 9 7.90 22.27 -6.31
CA LEU A 9 8.23 21.28 -7.34
C LEU A 9 8.60 19.92 -6.72
N ILE A 10 9.47 19.92 -5.70
CA ILE A 10 9.88 18.68 -5.00
C ILE A 10 8.68 18.04 -4.30
N VAL A 11 7.84 18.83 -3.63
CA VAL A 11 6.65 18.32 -2.94
C VAL A 11 5.72 17.62 -3.94
N PHE A 12 5.35 18.28 -5.04
CA PHE A 12 4.47 17.67 -6.04
C PHE A 12 5.12 16.47 -6.75
N ALA A 13 6.42 16.55 -7.08
CA ALA A 13 7.15 15.43 -7.69
C ALA A 13 7.21 14.21 -6.76
N SER A 14 7.39 14.42 -5.45
CA SER A 14 7.41 13.32 -4.48
C SER A 14 6.06 12.60 -4.38
N ILE A 15 4.94 13.34 -4.42
CA ILE A 15 3.60 12.75 -4.46
C ILE A 15 3.42 11.90 -5.71
N VAL A 16 3.81 12.42 -6.88
CA VAL A 16 3.74 11.70 -8.15
C VAL A 16 4.61 10.44 -8.12
N LEU A 17 5.80 10.48 -7.51
CA LEU A 17 6.65 9.31 -7.37
C LEU A 17 6.04 8.29 -6.41
N ILE A 18 5.63 8.69 -5.20
CA ILE A 18 5.07 7.78 -4.19
C ILE A 18 3.83 7.06 -4.72
N ILE A 19 2.95 7.78 -5.42
CA ILE A 19 1.74 7.19 -6.01
C ILE A 19 2.10 6.44 -7.29
N GLY A 20 2.84 7.04 -8.22
CA GLY A 20 3.11 6.47 -9.54
C GLY A 20 3.97 5.21 -9.52
N THR A 21 4.92 5.11 -8.59
CA THR A 21 5.83 3.97 -8.47
C THR A 21 5.11 2.62 -8.28
N PRO A 22 4.21 2.43 -7.30
CA PRO A 22 3.50 1.16 -7.13
C PRO A 22 2.63 0.82 -8.36
N PHE A 23 1.96 1.80 -8.98
CA PHE A 23 1.18 1.56 -10.21
C PHE A 23 2.09 1.12 -11.38
N TYR A 24 3.24 1.77 -11.54
CA TYR A 24 4.23 1.41 -12.56
C TYR A 24 4.74 -0.01 -12.38
N PHE A 25 5.15 -0.37 -11.15
CA PHE A 25 5.64 -1.71 -10.86
C PHE A 25 4.54 -2.77 -10.96
N HIS A 26 3.31 -2.47 -10.55
CA HIS A 26 2.16 -3.36 -10.71
C HIS A 26 1.87 -3.62 -12.20
N HIS A 27 1.85 -2.56 -13.02
CA HIS A 27 1.66 -2.67 -14.46
C HIS A 27 2.78 -3.49 -15.12
N ARG A 28 4.04 -3.20 -14.76
CA ARG A 28 5.20 -3.93 -15.28
C ARG A 28 5.15 -5.41 -14.91
N ASN A 29 4.81 -5.75 -13.66
CA ASN A 29 4.73 -7.13 -13.20
C ASN A 29 3.64 -7.90 -13.97
N ARG A 30 2.46 -7.29 -14.18
CA ARG A 30 1.39 -7.88 -14.98
C ARG A 30 1.81 -8.13 -16.42
N ARG A 31 2.48 -7.17 -17.08
CA ARG A 31 2.99 -7.35 -18.44
C ARG A 31 3.94 -8.55 -18.55
N VAL A 32 4.88 -8.69 -17.63
CA VAL A 32 5.84 -9.81 -17.62
C VAL A 32 5.13 -11.16 -17.53
N ILE A 33 4.08 -11.26 -16.71
CA ILE A 33 3.26 -12.48 -16.60
C ILE A 33 2.53 -12.77 -17.92
N TYR A 34 1.90 -11.77 -18.54
CA TYR A 34 1.23 -11.94 -19.82
C TYR A 34 2.17 -12.38 -20.94
N ASP A 35 3.37 -11.79 -21.01
CA ASP A 35 4.37 -12.13 -22.02
C ASP A 35 4.88 -13.56 -21.85
N ALA A 36 5.10 -14.00 -20.61
CA ALA A 36 5.47 -15.38 -20.29
C ALA A 36 4.40 -16.38 -20.73
N ILE A 37 3.13 -16.06 -20.53
CA ILE A 37 1.99 -16.91 -20.92
C ILE A 37 1.84 -16.97 -22.43
N LYS A 38 1.89 -15.82 -23.11
CA LYS A 38 1.87 -15.76 -24.56
C LYS A 38 2.96 -16.67 -25.15
N THR A 39 4.18 -16.57 -24.62
CA THR A 39 5.32 -17.41 -25.04
C THR A 39 5.09 -18.89 -24.75
N SER A 40 4.46 -19.22 -23.61
CA SER A 40 4.11 -20.61 -23.28
C SER A 40 3.10 -21.18 -24.28
N VAL A 41 2.00 -20.47 -24.52
CA VAL A 41 0.94 -20.88 -25.45
C VAL A 41 1.48 -21.07 -26.87
N GLU A 42 2.33 -20.16 -27.33
CA GLU A 42 2.97 -20.25 -28.66
C GLU A 42 3.87 -21.49 -28.80
N LYS A 43 4.48 -21.97 -27.70
CA LYS A 43 5.41 -23.11 -27.72
C LYS A 43 4.75 -24.46 -27.47
N THR A 44 3.78 -24.53 -26.57
CA THR A 44 3.13 -25.78 -26.16
C THR A 44 1.76 -26.00 -26.79
N GLY A 45 1.17 -24.99 -27.44
CA GLY A 45 -0.17 -25.07 -28.04
C GLY A 45 -1.32 -25.09 -27.03
N GLU A 46 -1.04 -25.33 -25.76
CA GLU A 46 -1.98 -25.32 -24.65
C GLU A 46 -1.61 -24.23 -23.63
N ALA A 47 -2.63 -23.55 -23.10
CA ALA A 47 -2.48 -22.62 -22.00
C ALA A 47 -2.54 -23.38 -20.68
N ASP A 48 -1.46 -23.35 -19.89
CA ASP A 48 -1.43 -23.98 -18.57
C ASP A 48 -2.53 -23.35 -17.67
N PRO A 49 -3.51 -24.15 -17.20
CA PRO A 49 -4.59 -23.68 -16.33
C PRO A 49 -4.09 -23.00 -15.06
N LYS A 50 -2.91 -23.39 -14.54
CA LYS A 50 -2.31 -22.75 -13.36
C LYS A 50 -1.85 -21.33 -13.65
N LEU A 51 -1.35 -21.06 -14.86
CA LEU A 51 -0.94 -19.73 -15.29
C LEU A 51 -2.15 -18.82 -15.54
N ILE A 52 -3.26 -19.38 -16.07
CA ILE A 52 -4.52 -18.65 -16.20
C ILE A 52 -5.05 -18.28 -14.81
N ALA A 53 -5.10 -19.24 -13.89
CA ALA A 53 -5.55 -19.04 -12.51
C ALA A 53 -4.74 -17.94 -11.79
N ALA A 54 -3.42 -17.90 -12.01
CA ALA A 54 -2.54 -16.89 -11.44
C ALA A 54 -2.79 -15.45 -11.96
N ILE A 55 -3.43 -15.28 -13.12
CA ILE A 55 -3.85 -13.96 -13.61
C ILE A 55 -5.25 -13.60 -13.12
N THR A 56 -6.17 -14.57 -13.10
CA THR A 56 -7.57 -14.32 -12.75
C THR A 56 -7.79 -14.13 -11.26
N HIS A 57 -6.89 -14.62 -10.42
CA HIS A 57 -6.92 -14.37 -8.98
C HIS A 57 -5.74 -13.50 -8.62
N ASP A 58 -5.99 -12.21 -8.39
CA ASP A 58 -5.11 -11.45 -7.50
C ASP A 58 -5.13 -12.22 -6.18
N ALA A 59 -4.06 -12.95 -5.87
CA ALA A 59 -3.90 -13.67 -4.62
C ALA A 59 -3.71 -12.64 -3.50
N ILE A 60 -4.78 -11.92 -3.17
CA ILE A 60 -4.88 -11.12 -1.96
C ILE A 60 -4.86 -12.14 -0.84
N GLY A 61 -3.67 -12.40 -0.32
CA GLY A 61 -3.51 -13.36 0.75
C GLY A 61 -4.45 -13.03 1.91
N PRO A 62 -4.93 -14.04 2.67
CA PRO A 62 -5.94 -13.84 3.71
C PRO A 62 -5.52 -12.83 4.80
N ASN A 63 -4.23 -12.51 4.88
CA ASN A 63 -3.62 -11.58 5.83
C ASN A 63 -3.15 -10.26 5.21
N ALA A 64 -3.54 -9.96 3.96
CA ALA A 64 -3.15 -8.71 3.29
C ALA A 64 -3.62 -7.47 4.09
N ASP A 65 -4.84 -7.51 4.60
CA ASP A 65 -5.41 -6.42 5.40
C ASP A 65 -4.76 -6.30 6.77
N LEU A 66 -4.40 -7.41 7.41
CA LEU A 66 -3.66 -7.40 8.68
C LEU A 66 -2.30 -6.73 8.53
N ARG A 67 -1.57 -7.05 7.45
CA ARG A 67 -0.27 -6.45 7.18
C ARG A 67 -0.39 -4.93 7.00
N ARG A 68 -1.38 -4.48 6.24
CA ARG A 68 -1.65 -3.04 6.03
C ARG A 68 -2.02 -2.35 7.35
N GLY A 69 -2.89 -2.99 8.14
CA GLY A 69 -3.31 -2.49 9.45
C GLY A 69 -2.16 -2.34 10.44
N ILE A 70 -1.31 -3.37 10.56
CA ILE A 70 -0.13 -3.33 11.43
C ILE A 70 0.83 -2.22 11.01
N LEU A 71 1.15 -2.11 9.71
CA LEU A 71 2.05 -1.06 9.22
C LEU A 71 1.52 0.35 9.54
N LEU A 72 0.25 0.61 9.23
CA LEU A 72 -0.40 1.90 9.51
C LEU A 72 -0.43 2.19 11.02
N ALA A 73 -0.77 1.19 11.84
CA ALA A 73 -0.80 1.33 13.28
C ALA A 73 0.60 1.61 13.85
N SER A 74 1.65 0.93 13.37
CA SER A 74 3.03 1.17 13.80
C SER A 74 3.51 2.57 13.44
N PHE A 75 3.27 3.05 12.22
CA PHE A 75 3.62 4.42 11.82
C PHE A 75 2.85 5.47 12.61
N GLY A 76 1.54 5.27 12.80
CA GLY A 76 0.71 6.16 13.60
C GLY A 76 1.12 6.21 15.05
N ALA A 77 1.43 5.05 15.66
CA ALA A 77 1.90 4.95 17.04
C ALA A 77 3.25 5.66 17.22
N ALA A 78 4.19 5.49 16.29
CA ALA A 78 5.48 6.18 16.33
C ALA A 78 5.30 7.70 16.31
N LEU A 79 4.49 8.23 15.38
CA LEU A 79 4.20 9.67 15.30
C LEU A 79 3.44 10.18 16.53
N PHE A 80 2.51 9.39 17.06
CA PHE A 80 1.76 9.72 18.26
C PHE A 80 2.67 9.84 19.48
N ILE A 81 3.57 8.88 19.69
CA ILE A 81 4.54 8.89 20.81
C ILE A 81 5.50 10.06 20.67
N ILE A 82 6.05 10.30 19.48
CA ILE A 82 6.93 11.45 19.23
C ILE A 82 6.20 12.76 19.51
N GLY A 83 4.95 12.88 19.07
CA GLY A 83 4.13 14.06 19.33
C GLY A 83 3.73 14.24 20.79
N LEU A 84 3.61 13.17 21.57
CA LEU A 84 3.35 13.26 23.02
C LEU A 84 4.58 13.75 23.80
N LEU A 85 5.78 13.44 23.31
CA LEU A 85 7.04 13.90 23.91
C LEU A 85 7.43 15.31 23.45
N SER A 86 6.64 15.92 22.57
CA SER A 86 6.89 17.23 22.00
C SER A 86 5.90 18.26 22.55
N ASP A 87 6.41 19.41 23.00
CA ASP A 87 5.59 20.56 23.39
C ASP A 87 5.15 21.42 22.18
N ALA A 88 5.34 20.91 20.96
CA ALA A 88 5.01 21.65 19.75
C ALA A 88 3.53 21.50 19.38
N ASP A 89 2.97 22.59 18.86
CA ASP A 89 1.63 22.66 18.31
C ASP A 89 1.66 22.85 16.79
N ILE A 90 0.72 22.21 16.11
CA ILE A 90 0.50 22.31 14.67
C ILE A 90 -0.97 22.70 14.46
N PHE A 91 -1.20 23.85 13.82
CA PHE A 91 -2.54 24.40 13.56
C PHE A 91 -3.42 24.54 14.83
N GLY A 92 -2.82 24.86 15.97
CA GLY A 92 -3.54 25.02 17.24
C GLY A 92 -3.95 23.70 17.90
N ALA A 93 -3.45 22.57 17.40
CA ALA A 93 -3.60 21.26 18.01
C ALA A 93 -2.22 20.68 18.35
N PRO A 94 -2.11 19.86 19.42
CA PRO A 94 -0.86 19.17 19.73
C PRO A 94 -0.39 18.26 18.59
N VAL A 95 0.93 18.15 18.38
CA VAL A 95 1.53 17.35 17.30
C VAL A 95 1.12 15.87 17.34
N TRP A 96 0.83 15.30 18.52
CA TRP A 96 0.41 13.89 18.63
C TRP A 96 -0.86 13.58 17.83
N THR A 97 -1.69 14.58 17.53
CA THR A 97 -2.89 14.43 16.69
C THR A 97 -2.58 13.95 15.28
N LEU A 98 -1.39 14.25 14.74
CA LEU A 98 -0.94 13.73 13.43
C LEU A 98 -0.76 12.21 13.44
N GLY A 99 -0.33 11.64 14.57
CA GLY A 99 -0.19 10.20 14.71
C GLY A 99 -1.53 9.46 14.63
N LEU A 100 -2.61 10.09 15.12
CA LEU A 100 -3.96 9.51 15.07
C LEU A 100 -4.47 9.29 13.64
N VAL A 101 -4.07 10.15 12.70
CA VAL A 101 -4.47 10.06 11.29
C VAL A 101 -4.06 8.73 10.67
N LEU A 102 -2.92 8.17 11.08
CA LEU A 102 -2.46 6.84 10.63
C LEU A 102 -2.86 5.72 11.59
N LEU A 103 -2.87 5.99 12.89
CA LEU A 103 -3.14 4.99 13.93
C LEU A 103 -4.58 4.46 13.85
N LEU A 104 -5.57 5.35 13.66
CA LEU A 104 -6.99 4.96 13.65
C LEU A 104 -7.35 4.08 12.44
N PRO A 105 -6.98 4.42 11.19
CA PRO A 105 -7.18 3.52 10.06
C PRO A 105 -6.44 2.20 10.22
N GLY A 106 -5.22 2.22 10.75
CA GLY A 106 -4.46 0.99 11.04
C GLY A 106 -5.18 0.07 12.03
N GLY A 107 -5.69 0.65 13.12
CA GLY A 107 -6.53 -0.06 14.10
C GLY A 107 -7.81 -0.61 13.48
N ALA A 108 -8.46 0.12 12.58
CA ALA A 108 -9.65 -0.35 11.86
C ALA A 108 -9.36 -1.57 10.99
N TYR A 109 -8.26 -1.57 10.21
CA TYR A 109 -7.83 -2.74 9.43
C TYR A 109 -7.57 -3.97 10.31
N ILE A 110 -6.92 -3.78 11.46
CA ILE A 110 -6.67 -4.86 12.43
C ILE A 110 -7.98 -5.37 13.02
N ALA A 111 -8.88 -4.49 13.43
CA ALA A 111 -10.17 -4.87 13.98
C ALA A 111 -11.00 -5.65 12.95
N PHE A 112 -11.15 -5.13 11.74
CA PHE A 112 -11.87 -5.80 10.66
C PHE A 112 -11.28 -7.17 10.32
N HIS A 113 -9.96 -7.33 10.42
CA HIS A 113 -9.33 -8.62 10.23
C HIS A 113 -9.84 -9.69 11.21
N PHE A 114 -10.16 -9.32 12.46
CA PHE A 114 -10.68 -10.25 13.47
C PHE A 114 -12.20 -10.38 13.48
N PHE A 115 -12.93 -9.30 13.16
CA PHE A 115 -14.39 -9.26 13.28
C PHE A 115 -15.15 -9.66 12.01
N ILE A 116 -14.54 -9.56 10.83
CA ILE A 116 -15.20 -9.92 9.57
C ILE A 116 -14.94 -11.42 9.29
N PRO A 117 -15.98 -12.27 9.28
CA PRO A 117 -15.84 -13.67 8.89
C PRO A 117 -15.29 -13.74 7.47
N ARG A 118 -14.23 -14.53 7.28
CA ARG A 118 -13.67 -14.75 5.95
C ARG A 118 -14.31 -15.98 5.36
N GLU A 119 -14.76 -15.87 4.11
CA GLU A 119 -15.04 -17.06 3.32
C GLU A 119 -13.75 -17.90 3.30
N PRO A 120 -13.83 -19.22 3.56
CA PRO A 120 -12.66 -20.08 3.47
C PRO A 120 -12.11 -19.95 2.05
N THR A 121 -10.89 -19.43 1.94
CA THR A 121 -10.14 -19.43 0.69
C THR A 121 -9.93 -20.90 0.32
N VAL A 122 -10.72 -21.39 -0.64
CA VAL A 122 -10.62 -22.74 -1.22
C VAL A 122 -9.38 -22.81 -2.09
#